data_AF-A0A1H0A8T8-F1
#
_entry.id   AF-A0A1H0A8T8-F1
#
_cell.length_a   1.000
_cell.length_b   1.000
_cell.length_c   1.000
_cell.angle_alpha   90.00
_cell.angle_beta   90.00
_cell.angle_gamma   90.00
#
_symmetry.space_group_name_H-M   'P 1'
#
loop_
_entity.id
_entity.type
_entity.pdbx_description
1 polymer ?
#
loop_
_entity_poly.entity_id
_entity_poly.type
_entity_poly.pdbx_seq_one_letter_code
_entity_poly.pdbx_strand_id
1 'polypeptide(L)'
;MTNNETPGGEQPPEPKQTPATQQGPSGAEPASAEPRPGAEARPEPAAEPTAQATPVGTPAKPKRGQINFQDPSTTKARPPTVAEQRAREAARREARRRQEAEEAEAARKAKLRKRLLIGGGVSVGVVALVAIWYAASQPDDVEARCVDNNNIVVDDKYCDDDYARANGGYSSGGGSTFIYLGGGGRQYSYNYGGSGAIGQRVTGGTSIRPSGANISTPSGKSIQRGGFGVRSGSSGGS
;
A
#
# COMPACT_ATOMS: atom_id res chain seq x y z
N MET A 1 56.54 11.44 -4.20
CA MET A 1 56.52 10.46 -3.09
C MET A 1 55.14 9.85 -3.07
N THR A 2 55.04 8.64 -3.61
CA THR A 2 53.83 7.86 -3.83
C THR A 2 53.46 7.13 -2.55
N ASN A 3 52.26 7.37 -2.00
CA ASN A 3 51.69 6.51 -0.97
C ASN A 3 50.60 5.66 -1.63
N ASN A 4 50.94 4.38 -1.76
CA ASN A 4 50.14 3.30 -2.31
C ASN A 4 49.57 2.55 -1.10
N GLU A 5 48.30 2.75 -0.77
CA GLU A 5 47.62 1.98 0.27
C GLU A 5 46.52 1.12 -0.37
N THR A 6 46.79 -0.18 -0.36
CA THR A 6 45.89 -1.28 -0.68
C THR A 6 44.85 -1.45 0.43
N PRO A 7 43.60 -1.74 0.06
CA PRO A 7 42.82 -2.75 0.78
C PRO A 7 42.42 -3.86 -0.23
N GLY A 8 42.71 -5.13 0.02
CA GLY A 8 42.08 -5.89 1.09
C GLY A 8 40.79 -6.47 0.52
N GLY A 9 40.89 -7.63 -0.12
CA GLY A 9 39.73 -8.36 -0.60
C GLY A 9 39.05 -9.09 0.55
N GLU A 10 37.72 -9.04 0.61
CA GLU A 10 36.94 -10.10 1.26
C GLU A 10 35.46 -10.09 0.79
N GLN A 11 35.07 -11.23 0.24
CA GLN A 11 33.76 -11.89 0.18
C GLN A 11 32.49 -11.25 -0.44
N PRO A 12 31.78 -12.03 -1.29
CA PRO A 12 30.44 -11.70 -1.78
C PRO A 12 29.36 -12.04 -0.74
N PRO A 13 28.24 -11.30 -0.66
CA PRO A 13 27.10 -11.73 0.15
C PRO A 13 26.27 -12.79 -0.59
N GLU A 14 26.29 -14.01 -0.08
CA GLU A 14 25.31 -15.08 -0.40
C GLU A 14 23.93 -14.82 0.28
N PRO A 15 22.86 -15.49 -0.19
CA PRO A 15 21.49 -15.00 -0.13
C PRO A 15 20.80 -15.25 1.22
N LYS A 16 20.11 -14.23 1.75
CA LYS A 16 19.23 -14.42 2.91
C LYS A 16 17.85 -14.91 2.47
N GLN A 17 17.73 -16.23 2.51
CA GLN A 17 16.61 -17.06 2.95
C GLN A 17 15.26 -16.35 3.20
N THR A 18 14.28 -16.74 2.38
CA THR A 18 12.84 -16.73 2.64
C THR A 18 12.49 -17.64 3.82
N PRO A 19 11.51 -17.27 4.67
CA PRO A 19 10.74 -18.25 5.41
C PRO A 19 9.44 -18.57 4.67
N ALA A 20 9.30 -19.85 4.35
CA ALA A 20 8.09 -20.49 3.88
C ALA A 20 6.99 -20.46 4.95
N THR A 21 5.77 -20.16 4.51
CA THR A 21 4.57 -20.99 4.65
C THR A 21 4.42 -21.82 5.93
N GLN A 22 3.45 -21.44 6.77
CA GLN A 22 2.64 -22.43 7.50
C GLN A 22 1.15 -22.11 7.31
N GLN A 23 0.43 -23.19 7.03
CA GLN A 23 -0.94 -23.29 6.58
C GLN A 23 -1.96 -23.00 7.70
N GLY A 24 -3.15 -22.55 7.31
CA GLY A 24 -4.30 -22.39 8.19
C GLY A 24 -4.95 -23.72 8.62
N PRO A 25 -6.13 -23.62 9.24
CA PRO A 25 -7.34 -24.17 8.61
C PRO A 25 -8.44 -23.10 8.51
N SER A 26 -9.18 -23.02 7.39
CA SER A 26 -10.52 -23.64 7.22
C SER A 26 -11.47 -23.24 8.36
N GLY A 27 -12.58 -22.52 8.17
CA GLY A 27 -13.36 -22.21 6.98
C GLY A 27 -14.80 -21.90 7.46
N ALA A 28 -15.49 -21.06 6.70
CA ALA A 28 -16.96 -20.87 6.64
C ALA A 28 -17.72 -20.39 7.90
N GLU A 29 -18.17 -19.13 7.84
CA GLU A 29 -19.47 -18.67 8.37
C GLU A 29 -20.64 -19.44 7.70
N PRO A 30 -21.79 -19.67 8.36
CA PRO A 30 -22.86 -18.67 8.35
C PRO A 30 -23.77 -18.60 9.61
N ALA A 31 -24.67 -17.61 9.57
CA ALA A 31 -25.57 -17.15 10.61
C ALA A 31 -26.72 -18.10 11.05
N SER A 32 -27.23 -17.79 12.26
CA SER A 32 -28.59 -18.00 12.81
C SER A 32 -28.90 -19.20 13.75
N ALA A 33 -29.36 -18.83 14.97
CA ALA A 33 -30.34 -19.46 15.89
C ALA A 33 -29.99 -20.69 16.81
N GLU A 34 -29.89 -20.40 18.13
CA GLU A 34 -30.28 -21.13 19.38
C GLU A 34 -29.95 -22.65 19.60
N PRO A 35 -29.99 -23.26 20.83
CA PRO A 35 -30.47 -22.82 22.16
C PRO A 35 -29.49 -23.07 23.36
N ARG A 36 -29.90 -22.67 24.57
CA ARG A 36 -29.23 -22.88 25.87
C ARG A 36 -29.33 -24.34 26.36
N PRO A 37 -28.30 -24.92 27.02
CA PRO A 37 -28.46 -26.15 27.78
C PRO A 37 -28.46 -25.92 29.30
N GLY A 38 -29.56 -26.32 29.93
CA GLY A 38 -29.57 -27.10 31.18
C GLY A 38 -29.04 -26.44 32.45
N ALA A 39 -29.90 -25.69 33.13
CA ALA A 39 -29.90 -25.59 34.58
C ALA A 39 -30.78 -26.71 35.15
N GLU A 40 -30.27 -27.51 36.09
CA GLU A 40 -30.97 -28.20 37.20
C GLU A 40 -29.91 -29.09 37.91
N ALA A 41 -29.87 -29.36 39.21
CA ALA A 41 -30.72 -29.06 40.36
C ALA A 41 -29.90 -29.23 41.65
N ARG A 42 -30.27 -28.53 42.73
CA ARG A 42 -29.91 -28.86 44.12
C ARG A 42 -31.17 -28.65 44.99
N PRO A 43 -31.32 -29.34 46.14
CA PRO A 43 -32.41 -30.28 46.35
C PRO A 43 -33.55 -29.71 47.20
N GLU A 44 -34.74 -30.28 46.96
CA GLU A 44 -35.97 -30.09 47.73
C GLU A 44 -35.90 -30.73 49.13
N PRO A 45 -36.56 -30.12 50.14
CA PRO A 45 -37.18 -30.86 51.22
C PRO A 45 -38.69 -31.03 51.00
N ALA A 46 -39.16 -32.25 51.26
CA ALA A 46 -40.52 -32.71 51.10
C ALA A 46 -41.48 -32.26 52.23
N ALA A 47 -42.71 -31.98 51.78
CA ALA A 47 -44.04 -32.23 52.36
C ALA A 47 -44.42 -31.76 53.79
N GLU A 48 -45.48 -30.95 53.87
CA GLU A 48 -46.70 -31.14 54.69
C GLU A 48 -47.71 -29.97 54.42
N PRO A 49 -49.02 -30.06 54.76
CA PRO A 49 -50.05 -30.86 54.11
C PRO A 49 -51.22 -30.01 53.56
N THR A 50 -52.10 -30.75 52.89
CA THR A 50 -53.38 -30.44 52.25
C THR A 50 -54.27 -29.36 52.89
N ALA A 51 -54.85 -28.54 52.02
CA ALA A 51 -55.93 -27.59 52.30
C ALA A 51 -57.16 -28.25 52.95
N GLN A 52 -57.73 -27.58 53.95
CA GLN A 52 -59.15 -27.71 54.30
C GLN A 52 -59.80 -26.31 54.24
N ALA A 53 -60.87 -26.23 53.47
CA ALA A 53 -61.60 -25.00 53.15
C ALA A 53 -62.57 -24.57 54.26
N THR A 54 -62.78 -23.25 54.39
CA THR A 54 -64.08 -22.53 54.46
C THR A 54 -63.89 -21.12 55.06
N PRO A 55 -64.82 -20.16 54.87
CA PRO A 55 -65.69 -19.86 53.74
C PRO A 55 -65.32 -18.51 53.08
N VAL A 56 -66.00 -18.18 51.98
CA VAL A 56 -65.90 -16.93 51.22
C VAL A 56 -66.03 -15.70 52.14
N GLY A 57 -64.92 -14.97 52.32
CA GLY A 57 -64.91 -13.59 52.80
C GLY A 57 -64.65 -12.66 51.61
N THR A 58 -65.57 -11.73 51.38
CA THR A 58 -65.59 -10.69 50.33
C THR A 58 -64.20 -10.24 49.84
N PRO A 59 -63.95 -10.11 48.51
CA PRO A 59 -62.65 -9.64 48.00
C PRO A 59 -62.34 -8.25 48.54
N ALA A 60 -61.32 -8.16 49.41
CA ALA A 60 -60.76 -6.88 49.82
C ALA A 60 -60.14 -6.21 48.58
N LYS A 61 -60.71 -5.08 48.16
CA LYS A 61 -60.21 -4.28 47.03
C LYS A 61 -58.69 -4.01 47.21
N PRO A 62 -57.87 -4.11 46.15
CA PRO A 62 -56.44 -3.82 46.25
C PRO A 62 -56.26 -2.37 46.75
N LYS A 63 -55.58 -2.22 47.89
CA LYS A 63 -55.29 -0.90 48.45
C LYS A 63 -54.40 -0.17 47.46
N ARG A 64 -54.91 0.91 46.87
CA ARG A 64 -54.17 1.80 45.98
C ARG A 64 -52.97 2.36 46.77
N GLY A 65 -51.75 2.11 46.29
CA GLY A 65 -50.54 2.61 46.94
C GLY A 65 -50.58 4.13 47.09
N GLN A 66 -50.31 4.62 48.30
CA GLN A 66 -50.20 6.05 48.57
C GLN A 66 -48.76 6.50 48.33
N ILE A 67 -48.58 7.53 47.51
CA ILE A 67 -47.29 8.20 47.33
C ILE A 67 -47.27 9.39 48.29
N ASN A 68 -46.40 9.34 49.30
CA ASN A 68 -46.16 10.47 50.20
C ASN A 68 -45.20 11.44 49.51
N PHE A 69 -45.67 12.65 49.23
CA PHE A 69 -44.83 13.72 48.68
C PHE A 69 -43.90 14.22 49.78
N GLN A 70 -42.59 14.13 49.56
CA GLN A 70 -41.60 14.65 50.51
C GLN A 70 -41.51 16.16 50.36
N ASP A 71 -41.88 16.89 51.41
CA ASP A 71 -41.79 18.34 51.46
C ASP A 71 -40.31 18.76 51.61
N PRO A 72 -39.79 19.60 50.69
CA PRO A 72 -38.38 20.01 50.67
C PRO A 72 -37.97 20.86 51.88
N SER A 73 -38.94 21.44 52.62
CA SER A 73 -38.66 22.27 53.79
C SER A 73 -38.49 21.47 55.10
N THR A 74 -39.03 20.25 55.16
CA THR A 74 -39.09 19.44 56.39
C THR A 74 -38.34 18.11 56.29
N THR A 75 -38.07 17.64 55.08
CA THR A 75 -37.36 16.38 54.86
C THR A 75 -35.85 16.54 55.04
N LYS A 76 -35.24 15.72 55.91
CA LYS A 76 -33.78 15.65 56.09
C LYS A 76 -33.20 14.39 55.45
N ALA A 77 -32.06 14.54 54.79
CA ALA A 77 -31.33 13.40 54.23
C ALA A 77 -30.87 12.45 55.34
N ARG A 78 -31.05 11.14 55.14
CA ARG A 78 -30.56 10.11 56.06
C ARG A 78 -29.03 10.17 56.16
N PRO A 79 -28.43 9.98 57.35
CA PRO A 79 -26.98 9.85 57.47
C PRO A 79 -26.49 8.65 56.65
N PRO A 80 -25.37 8.80 55.92
CA PRO A 80 -24.90 7.77 55.01
C PRO A 80 -24.43 6.54 55.78
N THR A 81 -24.88 5.38 55.32
CA THR A 81 -24.45 4.08 55.84
C THR A 81 -22.98 3.83 55.50
N VAL A 82 -22.31 2.94 56.24
CA VAL A 82 -20.89 2.62 56.02
C VAL A 82 -20.62 2.09 54.60
N ALA A 83 -21.58 1.35 54.04
CA ALA A 83 -21.53 0.86 52.67
C ALA A 83 -21.60 2.01 51.65
N GLU A 84 -22.48 2.99 51.86
CA GLU A 84 -22.59 4.17 51.00
C GLU A 84 -21.36 5.09 51.11
N GLN A 85 -20.75 5.19 52.30
CA GLN A 85 -19.51 5.95 52.46
C GLN A 85 -18.37 5.33 51.65
N ARG A 86 -18.22 4.00 51.70
CA ARG A 86 -17.23 3.28 50.87
C ARG A 86 -17.52 3.42 49.37
N ALA A 87 -18.79 3.34 48.96
CA ALA A 87 -19.18 3.53 47.56
C ALA A 87 -18.83 4.95 47.05
N ARG A 88 -19.05 5.98 47.88
CA ARG A 88 -18.69 7.37 47.55
C ARG A 88 -17.17 7.56 47.46
N GLU A 89 -16.40 6.92 48.34
CA GLU A 89 -14.94 6.98 48.27
C GLU A 89 -14.39 6.25 47.03
N ALA A 90 -14.95 5.08 46.71
CA ALA A 90 -14.61 4.33 45.50
C ALA A 90 -14.90 5.16 44.23
N ALA A 91 -16.08 5.81 44.16
CA ALA A 91 -16.44 6.68 43.06
C ALA A 91 -15.49 7.89 42.91
N ARG A 92 -15.08 8.51 44.03
CA ARG A 92 -14.08 9.60 44.01
C ARG A 92 -12.72 9.14 43.52
N ARG A 93 -12.30 7.94 43.92
CA ARG A 93 -11.02 7.34 43.52
C ARG A 93 -11.00 7.00 42.03
N GLU A 94 -12.10 6.47 41.50
CA GLU A 94 -12.24 6.18 40.08
C GLU A 94 -12.26 7.46 39.24
N ALA A 95 -13.01 8.49 39.67
CA ALA A 95 -13.03 9.78 38.99
C ALA A 95 -11.62 10.39 38.88
N ARG A 96 -10.82 10.33 39.95
CA ARG A 96 -9.43 10.79 39.94
C ARG A 96 -8.55 9.98 38.96
N ARG A 97 -8.66 8.66 38.98
CA ARG A 97 -7.93 7.78 38.06
C ARG A 97 -8.29 8.05 36.59
N ARG A 98 -9.57 8.31 36.30
CA ARG A 98 -10.03 8.67 34.94
C ARG A 98 -9.42 10.01 34.50
N GLN A 99 -9.43 11.03 35.37
CA GLN A 99 -8.81 12.32 35.08
C GLN A 99 -7.30 12.16 34.81
N GLU A 100 -6.58 11.42 35.65
CA GLU A 100 -5.14 11.16 35.47
C GLU A 100 -4.86 10.42 34.14
N ALA A 101 -5.71 9.46 33.76
CA ALA A 101 -5.59 8.74 32.49
C ALA A 101 -5.86 9.65 31.28
N GLU A 102 -6.89 10.50 31.35
CA GLU A 102 -7.22 11.47 30.31
C GLU A 102 -6.10 12.51 30.13
N GLU A 103 -5.52 13.01 31.23
CA GLU A 103 -4.38 13.93 31.20
C GLU A 103 -3.13 13.27 30.61
N ALA A 104 -2.84 12.02 30.99
CA ALA A 104 -1.72 11.25 30.44
C ALA A 104 -1.89 11.03 28.93
N GLU A 105 -3.09 10.69 28.46
CA GLU A 105 -3.38 10.55 27.04
C GLU A 105 -3.26 11.87 26.29
N ALA A 106 -3.80 12.96 26.84
CA ALA A 106 -3.71 14.29 26.26
C ALA A 106 -2.25 14.73 26.12
N ALA A 107 -1.44 14.51 27.15
CA ALA A 107 -0.01 14.80 27.13
C ALA A 107 0.74 13.96 26.08
N ARG A 108 0.41 12.67 25.93
CA ARG A 108 0.99 11.81 24.87
C ARG A 108 0.62 12.29 23.48
N LYS A 109 -0.66 12.59 23.24
CA LYS A 109 -1.17 13.10 21.96
C LYS A 109 -0.55 14.46 21.61
N ALA A 110 -0.42 15.36 22.58
CA ALA A 110 0.24 16.66 22.40
C ALA A 110 1.72 16.52 22.04
N LYS A 111 2.46 15.63 22.73
CA LYS A 111 3.87 15.34 22.42
C LYS A 111 4.06 14.80 21.00
N LEU A 112 3.17 13.90 20.54
CA LEU A 112 3.22 13.36 19.18
C LEU A 112 2.95 14.44 18.13
N ARG A 113 1.90 15.26 18.32
CA ARG A 113 1.59 16.39 17.42
C ARG A 113 2.75 17.38 17.32
N LYS A 114 3.37 17.72 18.45
CA LYS A 114 4.53 18.64 18.47
C LYS A 114 5.74 18.05 17.74
N ARG A 115 6.02 16.74 17.89
CA ARG A 115 7.12 16.06 17.17
C ARG A 115 6.85 15.99 15.67
N LEU A 116 5.62 15.70 15.26
CA LEU A 116 5.22 15.68 13.85
C LEU A 116 5.34 17.06 13.20
N LEU A 117 4.88 18.12 13.87
CA LEU A 117 4.96 19.49 13.35
C LEU A 117 6.38 20.03 13.25
N ILE A 118 7.29 19.63 14.15
CA ILE A 118 8.66 20.14 14.18
C ILE A 118 9.59 19.36 13.22
N GLY A 119 9.39 18.05 13.05
CA GLY A 119 10.35 17.21 12.31
C GLY A 119 9.82 16.53 11.05
N GLY A 120 8.49 16.44 10.87
CA GLY A 120 7.89 15.62 9.80
C GLY A 120 7.67 16.35 8.48
N GLY A 121 7.39 17.66 8.50
CA GLY A 121 6.94 18.38 7.30
C GLY A 121 8.02 18.57 6.23
N VAL A 122 9.25 18.88 6.63
CA VAL A 122 10.31 19.26 5.69
C VAL A 122 10.85 18.05 4.92
N SER A 123 11.06 16.91 5.58
CA SER A 123 11.62 15.72 4.94
C SER A 123 10.65 15.10 3.93
N VAL A 124 9.37 14.97 4.29
CA VAL A 124 8.34 14.45 3.38
C VAL A 124 8.15 15.37 2.17
N GLY A 125 8.20 16.69 2.37
CA GLY A 125 8.11 17.66 1.28
C GLY A 125 9.28 17.58 0.29
N VAL A 126 10.52 17.46 0.77
CA VAL A 126 11.69 17.33 -0.10
C VAL A 126 11.66 16.01 -0.88
N VAL A 127 11.29 14.90 -0.25
CA VAL A 127 11.17 13.61 -0.95
C VAL A 127 10.09 13.67 -2.03
N ALA A 128 8.94 14.28 -1.74
CA ALA A 128 7.89 14.47 -2.74
C ALA A 128 8.36 15.34 -3.92
N LEU A 129 9.10 16.43 -3.65
CA LEU A 129 9.67 17.28 -4.69
C LEU A 129 10.70 16.54 -5.54
N VAL A 130 11.61 15.78 -4.92
CA VAL A 130 12.59 14.96 -5.63
C VAL A 130 11.91 13.89 -6.47
N ALA A 131 10.85 13.25 -5.96
CA ALA A 131 10.08 12.27 -6.71
C ALA A 131 9.38 12.90 -7.93
N ILE A 132 8.78 14.09 -7.78
CA ILE A 132 8.16 14.82 -8.89
C ILE A 132 9.21 15.23 -9.93
N TRP A 133 10.36 15.75 -9.48
CA TRP A 133 11.44 16.14 -10.39
C TRP A 133 12.01 14.93 -11.14
N TYR A 134 12.20 13.80 -10.45
CA TYR A 134 12.65 12.57 -11.07
C TYR A 134 11.62 12.04 -12.09
N ALA A 135 10.34 12.00 -11.74
CA ALA A 135 9.28 11.59 -12.66
C ALA A 135 9.19 12.50 -13.90
N ALA A 136 9.39 13.81 -13.75
CA ALA A 136 9.37 14.76 -14.87
C ALA A 136 10.66 14.77 -15.72
N SER A 137 11.77 14.27 -15.18
CA SER A 137 13.08 14.23 -15.86
C SER A 137 13.41 12.87 -16.45
N GLN A 138 12.58 11.85 -16.20
CA GLN A 138 12.73 10.57 -16.86
C GLN A 138 12.45 10.71 -18.37
N PRO A 139 13.35 10.18 -19.22
CA PRO A 139 13.11 10.15 -20.65
C PRO A 139 11.95 9.20 -20.95
N ASP A 140 11.11 9.56 -21.93
CA ASP A 140 10.04 8.67 -22.38
C ASP A 140 10.62 7.37 -22.94
N ASP A 141 10.11 6.23 -22.51
CA ASP A 141 10.45 4.93 -23.10
C ASP A 141 9.63 4.71 -24.37
N VAL A 142 10.30 4.64 -25.52
CA VAL A 142 9.66 4.47 -26.83
C VAL A 142 10.12 3.19 -27.49
N GLU A 143 9.19 2.30 -27.81
CA GLU A 143 9.51 1.10 -28.56
C GLU A 143 9.67 1.41 -30.06
N ALA A 144 10.76 0.94 -30.67
CA ALA A 144 11.01 1.06 -32.10
C ALA A 144 10.80 -0.27 -32.81
N ARG A 145 9.96 -0.30 -33.84
CA ARG A 145 9.70 -1.46 -34.70
C ARG A 145 10.34 -1.26 -36.07
N CYS A 146 11.11 -2.24 -36.53
CA CYS A 146 11.65 -2.22 -37.89
C CYS A 146 10.51 -2.52 -38.88
N VAL A 147 10.32 -1.68 -39.88
CA VAL A 147 9.31 -1.84 -40.93
C VAL A 147 9.96 -1.80 -42.31
N ASP A 148 9.33 -2.45 -43.28
CA ASP A 148 9.73 -2.35 -44.69
C ASP A 148 9.05 -1.17 -45.43
N ASN A 149 9.36 -1.00 -46.71
CA ASN A 149 8.75 0.00 -47.59
C ASN A 149 7.20 -0.01 -47.60
N ASN A 150 6.57 -1.14 -47.28
CA ASN A 150 5.12 -1.29 -47.25
C ASN A 150 4.54 -1.04 -45.86
N ASN A 151 5.35 -0.58 -44.90
CA ASN A 151 5.01 -0.42 -43.49
C ASN A 151 4.63 -1.73 -42.80
N ILE A 152 5.18 -2.85 -43.28
CA ILE A 152 5.01 -4.15 -42.64
C ILE A 152 6.15 -4.34 -41.64
N VAL A 153 5.82 -4.71 -40.40
CA VAL A 153 6.80 -4.99 -39.36
C VAL A 153 7.63 -6.20 -39.77
N VAL A 154 8.95 -6.05 -39.72
CA VAL A 154 9.92 -7.09 -40.01
C VAL A 154 10.81 -7.33 -38.79
N ASP A 155 11.70 -8.31 -38.91
CA ASP A 155 12.70 -8.59 -37.90
C ASP A 155 13.63 -7.36 -37.71
N ASP A 156 13.95 -7.06 -36.47
CA ASP A 156 14.78 -5.91 -36.08
C ASP A 156 16.15 -5.92 -36.76
N LYS A 157 16.70 -7.11 -37.07
CA LYS A 157 18.00 -7.23 -37.75
C LYS A 157 18.05 -6.49 -39.09
N TYR A 158 16.95 -6.33 -39.80
CA TYR A 158 16.96 -5.64 -41.10
C TYR A 158 17.18 -4.13 -40.98
N CYS A 159 16.92 -3.56 -39.80
CA CYS A 159 17.22 -2.17 -39.49
C CYS A 159 18.55 -2.01 -38.73
N ASP A 160 19.20 -3.10 -38.34
CA ASP A 160 20.50 -3.09 -37.67
C ASP A 160 21.63 -2.68 -38.64
N ASP A 161 22.48 -1.77 -38.19
CA ASP A 161 23.57 -1.20 -38.99
C ASP A 161 24.61 -2.27 -39.39
N ASP A 162 24.90 -3.23 -38.51
CA ASP A 162 25.91 -4.26 -38.75
C ASP A 162 25.38 -5.31 -39.72
N TYR A 163 24.10 -5.69 -39.57
CA TYR A 163 23.43 -6.56 -40.52
C TYR A 163 23.36 -5.93 -41.91
N ALA A 164 23.05 -4.63 -41.99
CA ALA A 164 23.04 -3.90 -43.25
C ALA A 164 24.39 -3.97 -43.95
N ARG A 165 25.48 -3.63 -43.24
CA ARG A 165 26.84 -3.65 -43.78
C ARG A 165 27.27 -5.04 -44.22
N ALA A 166 26.94 -6.08 -43.43
CA ALA A 166 27.25 -7.47 -43.78
C ALA A 166 26.54 -7.94 -45.05
N ASN A 167 25.37 -7.38 -45.36
CA ASN A 167 24.55 -7.73 -46.53
C ASN A 167 24.70 -6.72 -47.68
N GLY A 168 25.82 -5.98 -47.74
CA GLY A 168 26.12 -5.03 -48.81
C GLY A 168 25.25 -3.76 -48.80
N GLY A 169 24.57 -3.51 -47.69
CA GLY A 169 23.73 -2.35 -47.44
C GLY A 169 24.42 -1.22 -46.69
N TYR A 170 23.69 -0.12 -46.51
CA TYR A 170 24.13 1.02 -45.71
C TYR A 170 22.95 1.60 -44.91
N SER A 171 23.23 2.18 -43.76
CA SER A 171 22.24 2.95 -42.99
C SER A 171 22.42 4.44 -43.21
N SER A 172 21.30 5.16 -43.30
CA SER A 172 21.27 6.61 -43.39
C SER A 172 20.99 7.22 -42.01
N GLY A 173 21.59 8.38 -41.73
CA GLY A 173 21.44 9.11 -40.48
C GLY A 173 19.99 9.57 -40.28
N GLY A 174 19.19 8.70 -39.68
CA GLY A 174 17.73 8.85 -39.56
C GLY A 174 17.01 7.57 -39.15
N GLY A 175 17.72 6.43 -39.07
CA GLY A 175 17.12 5.15 -38.68
C GLY A 175 16.47 4.42 -39.86
N SER A 176 16.86 4.74 -41.09
CA SER A 176 16.55 3.96 -42.27
C SER A 176 17.79 3.21 -42.77
N THR A 177 17.56 1.97 -43.17
CA THR A 177 18.59 1.00 -43.52
C THR A 177 18.25 0.42 -44.89
N PHE A 178 19.21 0.52 -45.81
CA PHE A 178 19.07 0.06 -47.18
C PHE A 178 19.88 -1.20 -47.34
N ILE A 179 19.27 -2.28 -47.83
CA ILE A 179 19.94 -3.56 -48.04
C ILE A 179 19.74 -4.00 -49.49
N TYR A 180 20.83 -4.28 -50.19
CA TYR A 180 20.83 -4.75 -51.57
C TYR A 180 20.81 -6.28 -51.61
N LEU A 181 19.62 -6.86 -51.45
CA LEU A 181 19.41 -8.30 -51.59
C LEU A 181 18.88 -8.63 -52.99
N GLY A 182 19.69 -9.27 -53.84
CA GLY A 182 19.21 -9.91 -55.07
C GLY A 182 18.79 -8.98 -56.22
N GLY A 183 19.50 -7.87 -56.45
CA GLY A 183 19.29 -7.01 -57.62
C GLY A 183 18.18 -5.97 -57.50
N GLY A 184 17.47 -5.92 -56.37
CA GLY A 184 16.53 -4.86 -56.00
C GLY A 184 16.75 -4.43 -54.55
N GLY A 185 17.14 -3.19 -54.31
CA GLY A 185 17.35 -2.68 -52.95
C GLY A 185 16.03 -2.62 -52.17
N ARG A 186 16.03 -3.14 -50.95
CA ARG A 186 14.93 -2.95 -49.99
C ARG A 186 15.34 -1.89 -48.97
N GLN A 187 14.42 -1.02 -48.61
CA GLN A 187 14.62 -0.04 -47.55
C GLN A 187 13.78 -0.48 -46.35
N TYR A 188 14.39 -0.36 -45.19
CA TYR A 188 13.81 -0.62 -43.90
C TYR A 188 13.93 0.65 -43.06
N SER A 189 12.97 0.90 -42.18
CA SER A 189 13.01 2.06 -41.30
C SER A 189 12.43 1.73 -39.94
N TYR A 190 12.88 2.46 -38.93
CA TYR A 190 12.29 2.37 -37.60
C TYR A 190 11.02 3.20 -37.50
N ASN A 191 9.94 2.57 -37.07
CA ASN A 191 8.72 3.22 -36.62
C ASN A 191 8.72 3.25 -35.07
N TYR A 192 8.61 4.43 -34.50
CA TYR A 192 8.71 4.68 -33.06
C TYR A 192 7.31 4.83 -32.45
N GLY A 193 7.02 4.10 -31.37
CA GLY A 193 5.74 4.13 -30.65
C GLY A 193 4.57 3.43 -31.37
N GLY A 194 4.83 2.77 -32.49
CA GLY A 194 3.85 1.97 -33.21
C GLY A 194 3.76 0.54 -32.66
N SER A 195 2.62 -0.11 -32.91
CA SER A 195 2.39 -1.50 -32.51
C SER A 195 2.17 -2.39 -33.73
N GLY A 196 2.57 -3.66 -33.64
CA GLY A 196 2.40 -4.65 -34.70
C GLY A 196 3.31 -5.86 -34.53
N ALA A 197 2.82 -7.04 -34.90
CA ALA A 197 3.61 -8.26 -34.97
C ALA A 197 4.34 -8.35 -36.32
N ILE A 198 5.42 -9.14 -36.37
CA ILE A 198 6.16 -9.40 -37.60
C ILE A 198 5.20 -9.92 -38.69
N GLY A 199 5.26 -9.33 -39.89
CA GLY A 199 4.38 -9.63 -41.01
C GLY A 199 3.06 -8.86 -41.03
N GLN A 200 2.75 -8.08 -39.98
CA GLN A 200 1.57 -7.21 -39.93
C GLN A 200 1.94 -5.76 -40.27
N ARG A 201 0.96 -4.99 -40.75
CA ARG A 201 1.14 -3.55 -40.95
C ARG A 201 1.24 -2.86 -39.58
N VAL A 202 2.24 -2.00 -39.41
CA VAL A 202 2.38 -1.22 -38.17
C VAL A 202 1.19 -0.28 -38.02
N THR A 203 0.65 -0.19 -36.80
CA THR A 203 -0.47 0.69 -36.47
C THR A 203 0.01 1.79 -35.53
N GLY A 204 -0.22 3.05 -35.94
CA GLY A 204 0.22 4.23 -35.19
C GLY A 204 1.72 4.50 -35.31
N GLY A 205 2.25 5.24 -34.32
CA GLY A 205 3.66 5.61 -34.25
C GLY A 205 4.07 6.69 -35.23
N THR A 206 5.37 6.98 -35.24
CA THR A 206 6.01 7.97 -36.12
C THR A 206 7.30 7.41 -36.70
N SER A 207 7.63 7.76 -37.94
CA SER A 207 8.94 7.43 -38.54
C SER A 207 10.03 8.43 -38.14
N ILE A 208 9.66 9.52 -37.45
CA ILE A 208 10.59 10.53 -36.96
C ILE A 208 11.06 10.10 -35.57
N ARG A 209 12.38 9.98 -35.39
CA ARG A 209 12.96 9.62 -34.11
C ARG A 209 12.62 10.68 -33.04
N PRO A 210 12.03 10.30 -31.89
CA PRO A 210 11.85 11.21 -30.77
C PRO A 210 13.19 11.60 -30.15
N SER A 211 13.37 12.88 -29.86
CA SER A 211 14.56 13.40 -29.16
C SER A 211 14.42 13.22 -27.65
N GLY A 212 15.46 12.72 -26.99
CA GLY A 212 15.49 12.62 -25.52
C GLY A 212 14.68 11.46 -24.93
N ALA A 213 14.16 10.56 -25.78
CA ALA A 213 13.50 9.32 -25.37
C ALA A 213 14.51 8.17 -25.27
N ASN A 214 14.26 7.21 -24.38
CA ASN A 214 14.96 5.94 -24.36
C ASN A 214 14.29 5.01 -25.37
N ILE A 215 15.00 4.69 -26.44
CA ILE A 215 14.43 3.91 -27.55
C ILE A 215 14.89 2.48 -27.43
N SER A 216 13.95 1.54 -27.34
CA SER A 216 14.23 0.11 -27.27
C SER A 216 13.57 -0.64 -28.42
N THR A 217 14.24 -1.67 -28.94
CA THR A 217 13.65 -2.57 -29.94
C THR A 217 13.12 -3.84 -29.28
N PRO A 218 12.27 -4.62 -29.96
CA PRO A 218 11.73 -5.87 -29.45
C PRO A 218 12.81 -6.94 -29.21
N SER A 219 13.98 -6.78 -29.84
CA SER A 219 15.13 -7.66 -29.63
C SER A 219 15.91 -7.32 -28.36
N GLY A 220 15.50 -6.27 -27.62
CA GLY A 220 16.14 -5.80 -26.40
C GLY A 220 17.34 -4.86 -26.65
N LYS A 221 17.57 -4.42 -27.89
CA LYS A 221 18.61 -3.44 -28.21
C LYS A 221 18.11 -2.03 -27.95
N SER A 222 18.89 -1.21 -27.25
CA SER A 222 18.60 0.22 -27.11
C SER A 222 19.20 1.01 -28.28
N ILE A 223 18.34 1.72 -29.03
CA ILE A 223 18.74 2.60 -30.13
C ILE A 223 18.96 4.02 -29.58
N GLN A 224 19.89 4.14 -28.64
CA GLN A 224 20.20 5.43 -28.02
C GLN A 224 21.34 6.14 -28.78
N ARG A 225 21.11 6.47 -30.05
CA ARG A 225 22.14 7.11 -30.90
C ARG A 225 21.95 8.64 -30.94
N GLY A 226 22.00 9.26 -29.75
CA GLY A 226 21.82 10.71 -29.60
C GLY A 226 21.76 11.18 -28.14
N GLY A 227 22.76 10.82 -27.34
CA GLY A 227 22.97 11.38 -26.00
C GLY A 227 24.34 12.07 -25.94
N PHE A 228 24.37 13.31 -25.46
CA PHE A 228 25.53 14.17 -25.23
C PHE A 228 26.90 13.46 -25.20
N GLY A 229 27.73 13.72 -26.21
CA GLY A 229 29.15 13.41 -26.16
C GLY A 229 29.85 14.28 -25.12
N VAL A 230 29.86 13.85 -23.86
CA VAL A 230 30.89 14.30 -22.92
C VAL A 230 32.20 13.62 -23.31
N ARG A 231 33.00 14.30 -24.15
CA ARG A 231 34.43 14.03 -24.27
C ARG A 231 35.08 14.39 -22.93
N SER A 232 34.98 13.49 -21.95
CA SER A 232 35.84 13.51 -20.77
C SER A 232 37.19 12.90 -21.17
N GLY A 233 38.10 13.75 -21.64
CA GLY A 233 39.40 13.27 -22.09
C GLY A 233 40.27 14.36 -22.69
N SER A 234 40.87 15.19 -21.84
CA SER A 234 42.31 15.48 -21.83
C SER A 234 42.58 16.69 -20.94
N SER A 235 42.80 16.45 -19.65
CA SER A 235 43.68 17.28 -18.84
C SER A 235 45.11 16.86 -19.16
N GLY A 236 45.63 17.32 -20.29
CA GLY A 236 47.02 17.16 -20.69
C GLY A 236 47.81 18.39 -20.26
N GLY A 237 48.38 18.35 -19.06
CA GLY A 237 49.40 19.30 -18.65
C GLY A 237 50.74 18.95 -19.30
N SER A 238 51.37 19.94 -19.90
CA SER A 238 52.82 20.09 -20.09
C SER A 238 53.11 21.58 -20.21
#